data_AF-A0A539DRM5-F1
#
_entry.id   AF-A0A539DRM5-F1
#
_cell.length_a   1.000
_cell.length_b   1.000
_cell.length_c   1.000
_cell.angle_alpha   90.00
_cell.angle_beta   90.00
_cell.angle_gamma   90.00
#
_symmetry.space_group_name_H-M   'P 1'
#
loop_
_entity.id
_entity.type
_entity.pdbx_description
1 polymer ?
#
loop_
_entity_poly.entity_id
_entity_poly.type
_entity_poly.pdbx_seq_one_letter_code
_entity_poly.pdbx_strand_id
1 'polypeptide(L)'
;MAGTGKAHLRDSADVLLRVEDLVVEFPVGHTGLKVHAVSGISFDVLRGETLGVVGESGCGKSSTGKALMQLPRPTSGSVSFEGRELTSMRPDEMRAARTRMQMIFQDPVSSLNPRRKVRDIVREPLVIWKRGNGNEQLAKVDALLEEVGIDPQRAAESQAHQFSGGQCQRISIARSLVLDPSMIICDEPVSALDVSVQAQVLNLLEDLKAKHGLTLIFIAHDLAVVKNISDRVAVMYLGKMCEVAPSDVLYRQPAHPYTSVLLESIPVPDPTVVVTKTAIEGEPPSPVLPPAGCRFNPRCPSAEDVCRRDEPQLRQVGEGHFVACHFPNAGRLGANVLASATARMGCVSSSPSCCSAMNTYGPPLGCTHCPEPWSVSNTLSNPSEAQNAAVAP
;
A
#
# COMPACT_ATOMS: atom_id res chain seq x y z
N MET A 1 10.24 -6.16 -20.59
CA MET A 1 10.79 -5.83 -17.90
C MET A 1 9.91 -5.24 -16.71
N ALA A 2 9.23 -6.08 -15.91
CA ALA A 2 9.05 -5.83 -14.48
C ALA A 2 10.39 -6.18 -13.82
N GLY A 3 11.15 -5.19 -13.36
CA GLY A 3 12.49 -5.06 -13.93
C GLY A 3 13.67 -4.64 -13.11
N THR A 4 14.81 -4.86 -13.78
CA THR A 4 16.13 -4.29 -13.51
C THR A 4 16.21 -2.87 -14.09
N GLY A 5 17.25 -2.15 -13.68
CA GLY A 5 17.47 -0.75 -14.03
C GLY A 5 17.71 0.10 -12.78
N LYS A 6 18.44 1.20 -12.96
CA LYS A 6 18.78 2.17 -11.90
C LYS A 6 18.39 3.60 -12.26
N ALA A 7 17.61 3.79 -13.34
CA ALA A 7 17.27 5.11 -13.89
C ALA A 7 16.47 6.00 -12.92
N HIS A 8 15.83 5.40 -11.92
CA HIS A 8 15.04 6.07 -10.88
C HIS A 8 15.81 6.39 -9.59
N LEU A 9 17.07 5.94 -9.47
CA LEU A 9 17.92 6.28 -8.34
C LEU A 9 18.36 7.74 -8.43
N ARG A 10 18.27 8.49 -7.34
CA ARG A 10 18.74 9.88 -7.27
C ARG A 10 20.18 9.92 -6.78
N ASP A 11 21.03 10.65 -7.49
CA ASP A 11 22.38 11.00 -7.03
C ASP A 11 22.31 12.30 -6.20
N SER A 12 21.78 12.18 -4.97
CA SER A 12 21.72 13.28 -3.98
C SER A 12 22.49 12.93 -2.71
N ALA A 13 23.07 13.96 -2.06
CA ALA A 13 23.68 13.84 -0.74
C ALA A 13 22.67 13.54 0.38
N ASP A 14 21.37 13.81 0.15
CA ASP A 14 20.30 13.58 1.12
C ASP A 14 19.79 12.13 1.15
N VAL A 15 20.32 11.25 0.28
CA VAL A 15 19.95 9.82 0.26
C VAL A 15 20.37 9.15 1.58
N LEU A 16 19.39 8.77 2.38
CA LEU A 16 19.61 8.05 3.64
C LEU A 16 19.90 6.57 3.41
N LEU A 17 19.14 5.96 2.49
CA LEU A 17 19.26 4.56 2.10
C LEU A 17 19.33 4.46 0.58
N ARG A 18 20.32 3.72 0.07
CA ARG A 18 20.45 3.35 -1.34
C ARG A 18 20.58 1.84 -1.46
N VAL A 19 19.77 1.26 -2.35
CA VAL A 19 19.66 -0.18 -2.58
C VAL A 19 19.92 -0.41 -4.06
N GLU A 20 20.88 -1.28 -4.40
CA GLU A 20 21.20 -1.58 -5.79
C GLU A 20 21.26 -3.09 -6.05
N ASP A 21 20.57 -3.52 -7.10
CA ASP A 21 20.53 -4.90 -7.62
C ASP A 21 20.28 -5.99 -6.56
N LEU A 22 19.47 -5.67 -5.54
CA LEU A 22 19.21 -6.53 -4.39
C LEU A 22 18.53 -7.84 -4.80
N VAL A 23 19.16 -8.97 -4.47
CA VAL A 23 18.65 -10.33 -4.69
C VAL A 23 18.49 -11.04 -3.35
N VAL A 24 17.38 -11.75 -3.16
CA VAL A 24 17.13 -12.59 -1.98
C VAL A 24 16.51 -13.91 -2.46
N GLU A 25 17.23 -15.00 -2.23
CA GLU A 25 16.81 -16.35 -2.61
C GLU A 25 16.72 -17.27 -1.37
N PHE A 26 15.68 -18.11 -1.32
CA PHE A 26 15.51 -19.12 -0.26
C PHE A 26 15.48 -20.53 -0.84
N PRO A 27 16.23 -21.52 -0.31
CA PRO A 27 16.26 -22.88 -0.85
C PRO A 27 14.95 -23.65 -0.58
N VAL A 28 14.48 -24.42 -1.56
CA VAL A 28 13.27 -25.24 -1.46
C VAL A 28 13.63 -26.65 -0.99
N GLY A 29 13.79 -26.80 0.32
CA GLY A 29 14.18 -28.07 0.95
C GLY A 29 15.53 -28.57 0.41
N HIS A 30 15.57 -29.84 -0.01
CA HIS A 30 16.75 -30.47 -0.61
C HIS A 30 16.65 -30.66 -2.14
N THR A 31 15.73 -29.96 -2.81
CA THR A 31 15.45 -30.13 -4.25
C THR A 31 16.46 -29.44 -5.18
N GLY A 32 17.32 -28.57 -4.64
CA GLY A 32 18.18 -27.67 -5.42
C GLY A 32 17.48 -26.43 -5.99
N LEU A 33 16.15 -26.39 -5.99
CA LEU A 33 15.35 -25.24 -6.40
C LEU A 33 15.41 -24.11 -5.34
N LYS A 34 15.10 -22.87 -5.77
CA LYS A 34 15.07 -21.68 -4.92
C LYS A 34 13.82 -20.85 -5.15
N VAL A 35 13.29 -20.22 -4.12
CA VAL A 35 12.31 -19.13 -4.20
C VAL A 35 13.07 -17.83 -4.50
N HIS A 36 12.84 -17.20 -5.64
CA HIS A 36 13.45 -15.92 -6.02
C HIS A 36 12.64 -14.74 -5.44
N ALA A 37 12.60 -14.63 -4.11
CA ALA A 37 11.76 -13.69 -3.37
C ALA A 37 12.06 -12.20 -3.69
N VAL A 38 13.32 -11.87 -4.00
CA VAL A 38 13.72 -10.56 -4.54
C VAL A 38 14.76 -10.80 -5.64
N SER A 39 14.70 -10.08 -6.76
CA SER A 39 15.39 -10.45 -8.01
C SER A 39 16.02 -9.28 -8.76
N GLY A 40 16.90 -8.54 -8.09
CA GLY A 40 17.66 -7.43 -8.67
C GLY A 40 16.88 -6.12 -8.63
N ILE A 41 16.26 -5.81 -7.48
CA ILE A 41 15.58 -4.52 -7.30
C ILE A 41 16.59 -3.45 -6.84
N SER A 42 16.40 -2.23 -7.34
CA SER A 42 17.10 -1.05 -6.85
C SER A 42 16.08 -0.02 -6.39
N PHE A 43 16.39 0.79 -5.38
CA PHE A 43 15.62 1.99 -4.99
C PHE A 43 16.43 2.85 -4.01
N ASP A 44 15.97 4.08 -3.78
CA ASP A 44 16.61 5.04 -2.88
C ASP A 44 15.55 5.81 -2.07
N VAL A 45 15.94 6.28 -0.89
CA VAL A 45 15.07 7.03 0.05
C VAL A 45 15.85 8.21 0.63
N LEU A 46 15.34 9.44 0.50
CA LEU A 46 15.96 10.63 1.10
C LEU A 46 15.66 10.72 2.60
N ARG A 47 16.46 11.48 3.35
CA ARG A 47 16.15 11.85 4.73
C ARG A 47 14.80 12.55 4.80
N GLY A 48 13.90 12.04 5.65
CA GLY A 48 12.54 12.57 5.82
C GLY A 48 11.50 12.07 4.81
N GLU A 49 11.88 11.22 3.84
CA GLU A 49 10.95 10.63 2.87
C GLU A 49 10.24 9.40 3.46
N THR A 50 8.96 9.21 3.11
CA THR A 50 8.28 7.91 3.18
C THR A 50 8.29 7.28 1.78
N LEU A 51 8.99 6.16 1.62
CA LEU A 51 8.84 5.28 0.46
C LEU A 51 7.79 4.19 0.76
N GLY A 52 6.63 4.30 0.12
CA GLY A 52 5.61 3.24 0.13
C GLY A 52 6.03 2.07 -0.77
N VAL A 53 5.98 0.83 -0.27
CA VAL A 53 6.33 -0.39 -1.03
C VAL A 53 5.11 -1.31 -1.09
N VAL A 54 4.57 -1.51 -2.30
CA VAL A 54 3.24 -2.10 -2.49
C VAL A 54 3.21 -3.28 -3.46
N GLY A 55 2.19 -4.12 -3.34
CA GLY A 55 1.95 -5.27 -4.20
C GLY A 55 1.28 -6.43 -3.48
N GLU A 56 0.91 -7.44 -4.25
CA GLU A 56 0.23 -8.68 -3.80
C GLU A 56 0.95 -9.36 -2.62
N SER A 57 0.22 -10.19 -1.88
CA SER A 57 0.83 -11.06 -0.87
C SER A 57 1.88 -11.98 -1.53
N GLY A 58 2.98 -12.23 -0.82
CA GLY A 58 4.09 -13.04 -1.33
C GLY A 58 4.99 -12.37 -2.38
N CYS A 59 4.71 -11.15 -2.87
CA CYS A 59 5.48 -10.54 -3.97
C CYS A 59 6.91 -10.06 -3.63
N GLY A 60 7.40 -10.29 -2.40
CA GLY A 60 8.77 -10.01 -1.98
C GLY A 60 8.97 -8.83 -1.01
N LYS A 61 7.92 -8.06 -0.70
CA LYS A 61 8.00 -6.81 0.10
C LYS A 61 8.66 -7.01 1.48
N SER A 62 8.11 -7.91 2.29
CA SER A 62 8.64 -8.23 3.64
C SER A 62 10.04 -8.86 3.59
N SER A 63 10.36 -9.61 2.52
CA SER A 63 11.71 -10.15 2.31
C SER A 63 12.71 -9.03 2.01
N THR A 64 12.30 -8.01 1.25
CA THR A 64 13.08 -6.80 1.01
C THR A 64 13.37 -6.07 2.31
N GLY A 65 12.34 -5.67 3.07
CA GLY A 65 12.53 -4.95 4.34
C GLY A 65 13.45 -5.67 5.34
N LYS A 66 13.32 -6.99 5.44
CA LYS A 66 14.17 -7.83 6.31
C LYS A 66 15.61 -7.92 5.77
N ALA A 67 15.81 -7.94 4.45
CA ALA A 67 17.13 -7.97 3.82
C ALA A 67 17.89 -6.63 3.92
N LEU A 68 17.21 -5.48 3.92
CA LEU A 68 17.83 -4.18 4.22
C LEU A 68 18.53 -4.19 5.58
N MET A 69 17.88 -4.78 6.58
CA MET A 69 18.44 -5.00 7.92
C MET A 69 19.40 -6.19 8.00
N GLN A 70 19.74 -6.86 6.89
CA GLN A 70 20.49 -8.12 6.82
C GLN A 70 20.00 -9.19 7.81
N LEU A 71 18.68 -9.38 7.96
CA LEU A 71 18.14 -10.45 8.81
C LEU A 71 18.32 -11.81 8.11
N PRO A 72 17.76 -12.05 6.90
CA PRO A 72 18.51 -12.74 5.87
C PRO A 72 19.59 -11.80 5.33
N ARG A 73 20.81 -12.30 5.11
CA ARG A 73 21.75 -11.60 4.23
C ARG A 73 21.23 -11.71 2.78
N PRO A 74 21.32 -10.66 1.96
CA PRO A 74 20.99 -10.77 0.55
C PRO A 74 21.95 -11.73 -0.16
N THR A 75 21.48 -12.36 -1.23
CA THR A 75 22.25 -13.28 -2.07
C THR A 75 23.26 -12.51 -2.93
N SER A 76 22.88 -11.32 -3.39
CA SER A 76 23.72 -10.33 -4.08
C SER A 76 23.05 -8.95 -4.08
N GLY A 77 23.75 -7.95 -4.63
CA GLY A 77 23.36 -6.54 -4.54
C GLY A 77 24.03 -5.81 -3.37
N SER A 78 23.76 -4.52 -3.23
CA SER A 78 24.31 -3.66 -2.18
C SER A 78 23.22 -2.87 -1.44
N VAL A 79 23.51 -2.50 -0.20
CA VAL A 79 22.61 -1.71 0.67
C VAL A 79 23.46 -0.72 1.45
N SER A 80 23.46 0.54 1.04
CA SER A 80 24.16 1.62 1.72
C SER A 80 23.20 2.42 2.60
N PHE A 81 23.54 2.64 3.87
CA PHE A 81 22.75 3.37 4.84
C PHE A 81 23.62 4.38 5.61
N GLU A 82 23.17 5.63 5.72
CA GLU A 82 23.96 6.77 6.22
C GLU A 82 25.35 6.86 5.53
N GLY A 83 25.40 6.58 4.23
CA GLY A 83 26.62 6.58 3.41
C GLY A 83 27.55 5.38 3.64
N ARG A 84 27.13 4.36 4.40
CA ARG A 84 27.94 3.19 4.75
C ARG A 84 27.34 1.93 4.15
N GLU A 85 28.12 1.22 3.33
CA GLU A 85 27.71 -0.07 2.77
C GLU A 85 27.53 -1.11 3.89
N LEU A 86 26.33 -1.68 3.98
CA LEU A 86 25.96 -2.63 5.02
C LEU A 86 26.40 -4.06 4.67
N THR A 87 26.29 -4.50 3.42
CA THR A 87 26.46 -5.92 3.04
C THR A 87 27.85 -6.47 3.35
N SER A 88 28.87 -5.61 3.38
CA SER A 88 30.26 -5.94 3.74
C SER A 88 30.61 -5.73 5.23
N MET A 89 29.68 -5.26 6.08
CA MET A 89 29.97 -4.97 7.49
C MET A 89 30.24 -6.22 8.33
N ARG A 90 31.13 -6.08 9.32
CA ARG A 90 31.33 -7.08 10.36
C ARG A 90 30.11 -7.16 11.27
N PRO A 91 29.86 -8.29 11.96
CA PRO A 91 28.65 -8.49 12.77
C PRO A 91 28.38 -7.38 13.79
N ASP A 92 29.40 -6.87 14.47
CA ASP A 92 29.27 -5.81 15.49
C ASP A 92 28.99 -4.42 14.88
N GLU A 93 29.54 -4.14 13.71
CA GLU A 93 29.29 -2.90 12.96
C GLU A 93 27.85 -2.87 12.47
N MET A 94 27.35 -3.99 11.93
CA MET A 94 25.94 -4.12 11.55
C MET A 94 25.01 -4.15 12.77
N ARG A 95 25.44 -4.73 13.89
CA ARG A 95 24.71 -4.64 15.17
C ARG A 95 24.54 -3.18 15.60
N ALA A 96 25.59 -2.36 15.49
CA ALA A 96 25.53 -0.92 15.79
C ALA A 96 24.68 -0.14 14.76
N ALA A 97 24.81 -0.43 13.46
CA ALA A 97 24.01 0.20 12.40
C ALA A 97 22.50 -0.01 12.59
N ARG A 98 22.08 -1.19 13.06
CA ARG A 98 20.69 -1.47 13.44
C ARG A 98 20.14 -0.60 14.58
N THR A 99 20.95 0.15 15.33
CA THR A 99 20.42 1.15 16.28
C THR A 99 19.84 2.39 15.59
N ARG A 100 20.24 2.63 14.33
CA ARG A 100 19.83 3.79 13.52
C ARG A 100 18.74 3.47 12.50
N MET A 101 18.59 2.19 12.16
CA MET A 101 17.55 1.64 11.29
C MET A 101 16.77 0.57 12.08
N GLN A 102 15.52 0.85 12.43
CA GLN A 102 14.64 -0.01 13.23
C GLN A 102 13.47 -0.55 12.39
N MET A 103 12.71 -1.50 12.96
CA MET A 103 11.62 -2.17 12.25
C MET A 103 10.39 -2.39 13.12
N ILE A 104 9.23 -2.16 12.52
CA ILE A 104 7.92 -2.52 13.02
C ILE A 104 7.44 -3.73 12.22
N PHE A 105 7.02 -4.78 12.91
CA PHE A 105 6.63 -6.07 12.32
C PHE A 105 5.10 -6.17 12.12
N GLN A 106 4.70 -7.00 11.15
CA GLN A 106 3.32 -7.22 10.70
C GLN A 106 2.33 -7.65 11.80
N ASP A 107 2.80 -8.48 12.75
CA ASP A 107 2.04 -8.83 13.94
C ASP A 107 2.70 -8.17 15.16
N PRO A 108 2.10 -7.11 15.74
CA PRO A 108 2.63 -6.51 16.95
C PRO A 108 2.61 -7.46 18.14
N VAL A 109 1.58 -8.32 18.26
CA VAL A 109 1.35 -9.15 19.44
C VAL A 109 2.40 -10.24 19.55
N SER A 110 2.67 -11.03 18.49
CA SER A 110 3.76 -12.01 18.55
C SER A 110 5.16 -11.40 18.53
N SER A 111 5.32 -10.14 18.08
CA SER A 111 6.60 -9.43 18.18
C SER A 111 6.95 -9.01 19.62
N LEU A 112 5.98 -8.97 20.55
CA LEU A 112 6.16 -8.59 21.95
C LEU A 112 6.27 -9.84 22.83
N ASN A 113 7.23 -9.90 23.75
CA ASN A 113 7.38 -11.04 24.64
C ASN A 113 6.19 -11.10 25.63
N PRO A 114 5.29 -12.10 25.55
CA PRO A 114 4.02 -12.07 26.27
C PRO A 114 4.16 -12.24 27.79
N ARG A 115 5.35 -12.62 28.28
CA ARG A 115 5.68 -12.82 29.71
C ARG A 115 6.37 -11.61 30.34
N ARG A 116 6.60 -10.52 29.59
CA ARG A 116 7.29 -9.32 30.09
C ARG A 116 6.33 -8.14 30.16
N LYS A 117 6.57 -7.24 31.12
CA LYS A 117 5.83 -5.99 31.27
C LYS A 117 6.12 -5.06 30.09
N VAL A 118 5.12 -4.31 29.65
CA VAL A 118 5.23 -3.45 28.46
C VAL A 118 6.35 -2.42 28.60
N ARG A 119 6.46 -1.76 29.76
CA ARG A 119 7.54 -0.81 30.04
C ARG A 119 8.93 -1.46 29.92
N ASP A 120 9.10 -2.69 30.40
CA ASP A 120 10.38 -3.40 30.28
C ASP A 120 10.69 -3.82 28.83
N ILE A 121 9.68 -4.09 28.01
CA ILE A 121 9.85 -4.39 26.58
C ILE A 121 10.28 -3.15 25.79
N VAL A 122 9.70 -1.98 26.07
CA VAL A 122 10.11 -0.70 25.45
C VAL A 122 11.48 -0.24 25.98
N ARG A 123 11.81 -0.53 27.25
CA ARG A 123 13.11 -0.19 27.87
C ARG A 123 14.28 -1.08 27.42
N GLU A 124 14.02 -2.33 27.05
CA GLU A 124 15.06 -3.34 26.75
C GLU A 124 16.17 -2.89 25.78
N PRO A 125 15.87 -2.18 24.66
CA PRO A 125 16.92 -1.74 23.75
C PRO A 125 17.92 -0.77 24.42
N LEU A 126 17.46 0.12 25.32
CA LEU A 126 18.35 1.01 26.07
C LEU A 126 19.29 0.23 26.99
N VAL A 127 18.78 -0.83 27.63
CA VAL A 127 19.57 -1.71 28.52
C VAL A 127 20.61 -2.49 27.73
N ILE A 128 20.22 -3.09 26.60
CA ILE A 128 21.15 -3.83 25.70
C ILE A 128 22.28 -2.92 25.20
N TRP A 129 21.97 -1.66 24.90
CA TRP A 129 22.94 -0.68 24.39
C TRP A 129 23.59 0.19 25.47
N LYS A 130 23.30 -0.06 26.76
CA LYS A 130 23.81 0.71 27.91
C LYS A 130 23.62 2.23 27.77
N ARG A 131 22.52 2.65 27.13
CA ARG A 131 22.17 4.07 26.97
C ARG A 131 21.46 4.58 28.22
N GLY A 132 22.04 5.59 28.85
CA GLY A 132 21.53 6.23 30.07
C GLY A 132 21.55 5.33 31.32
N ASN A 133 21.35 5.94 32.48
CA ASN A 133 21.15 5.27 33.76
C ASN A 133 19.69 4.77 33.92
N GLY A 134 19.40 4.00 34.98
CA GLY A 134 18.08 3.39 35.19
C GLY A 134 16.91 4.37 35.24
N ASN A 135 17.12 5.58 35.79
CA ASN A 135 16.08 6.61 35.90
C ASN A 135 15.88 7.35 34.57
N GLU A 136 16.97 7.70 33.88
CA GLU A 136 16.93 8.28 32.53
C GLU A 136 16.21 7.34 31.53
N GLN A 137 16.49 6.04 31.63
CA GLN A 137 15.83 5.02 30.81
C GLN A 137 14.33 4.94 31.06
N LEU A 138 13.91 4.98 32.33
CA LEU A 138 12.48 4.95 32.67
C LEU A 138 11.79 6.24 32.24
N ALA A 139 12.36 7.42 32.52
CA ALA A 139 11.80 8.70 32.10
C ALA A 139 11.62 8.81 30.58
N LYS A 140 12.61 8.35 29.79
CA LYS A 140 12.49 8.32 28.32
C LYS A 140 11.42 7.35 27.82
N VAL A 141 11.33 6.17 28.44
CA VAL A 141 10.36 5.14 28.07
C VAL A 141 8.94 5.59 28.41
N ASP A 142 8.73 6.17 29.60
CA ASP A 142 7.43 6.62 30.06
C ASP A 142 6.94 7.80 29.20
N ALA A 143 7.80 8.76 28.84
CA ALA A 143 7.47 9.82 27.88
C ALA A 143 7.14 9.30 26.46
N LEU A 144 7.86 8.29 25.97
CA LEU A 144 7.56 7.67 24.67
C LEU A 144 6.27 6.83 24.70
N LEU A 145 5.87 6.30 25.86
CA LEU A 145 4.60 5.60 26.04
C LEU A 145 3.43 6.59 26.01
N GLU A 146 3.53 7.71 26.73
CA GLU A 146 2.54 8.81 26.67
C GLU A 146 2.36 9.31 25.24
N GLU A 147 3.48 9.52 24.52
CA GLU A 147 3.49 10.00 23.14
C GLU A 147 2.77 9.07 22.14
N VAL A 148 2.86 7.74 22.31
CA VAL A 148 2.09 6.80 21.48
C VAL A 148 0.65 6.56 22.01
N GLY A 149 0.22 7.27 23.05
CA GLY A 149 -1.10 7.14 23.67
C GLY A 149 -1.26 5.91 24.57
N ILE A 150 -0.20 5.53 25.29
CA ILE A 150 -0.19 4.42 26.25
C ILE A 150 0.19 4.94 27.64
N ASP A 151 -0.71 4.75 28.59
CA ASP A 151 -0.52 4.99 30.03
C ASP A 151 0.75 4.28 30.57
N PRO A 152 1.79 5.02 31.02
CA PRO A 152 3.04 4.44 31.53
C PRO A 152 2.86 3.65 32.82
N GLN A 153 1.98 4.08 33.71
CA GLN A 153 1.66 3.40 34.97
C GLN A 153 1.03 2.03 34.68
N ARG A 154 0.05 1.98 33.76
CA ARG A 154 -0.52 0.71 33.27
C ARG A 154 0.54 -0.15 32.57
N ALA A 155 1.41 0.44 31.75
CA ALA A 155 2.50 -0.27 31.07
C ALA A 155 3.59 -0.79 32.02
N ALA A 156 3.76 -0.16 33.18
CA ALA A 156 4.66 -0.60 34.25
C ALA A 156 4.19 -1.84 35.00
N GLU A 157 2.91 -2.20 34.88
CA GLU A 157 2.29 -3.34 35.58
C GLU A 157 1.82 -4.43 34.61
N SER A 158 1.31 -4.03 33.45
CA SER A 158 0.66 -4.91 32.47
C SER A 158 1.63 -5.55 31.48
N GLN A 159 1.31 -6.77 31.05
CA GLN A 159 1.96 -7.53 29.98
C GLN A 159 1.23 -7.31 28.64
N ALA A 160 1.88 -7.62 27.51
CA ALA A 160 1.34 -7.31 26.17
C ALA A 160 -0.06 -7.89 25.90
N HIS A 161 -0.40 -9.05 26.47
CA HIS A 161 -1.72 -9.68 26.30
C HIS A 161 -2.88 -8.94 27.01
N GLN A 162 -2.60 -7.88 27.77
CA GLN A 162 -3.59 -7.05 28.48
C GLN A 162 -3.91 -5.73 27.74
N PHE A 163 -3.56 -5.65 26.46
CA PHE A 163 -3.74 -4.50 25.57
C PHE A 163 -4.41 -4.94 24.27
N SER A 164 -5.13 -4.03 23.60
CA SER A 164 -5.72 -4.30 22.28
C SER A 164 -4.65 -4.39 21.19
N GLY A 165 -4.98 -4.96 20.01
CA GLY A 165 -4.05 -5.04 18.88
C GLY A 165 -3.46 -3.68 18.48
N GLY A 166 -4.29 -2.63 18.43
CA GLY A 166 -3.84 -1.25 18.18
C GLY A 166 -2.95 -0.67 19.28
N GLN A 167 -3.17 -1.05 20.55
CA GLN A 167 -2.27 -0.67 21.65
C GLN A 167 -0.94 -1.43 21.56
N CYS A 168 -0.94 -2.72 21.23
CA CYS A 168 0.28 -3.48 20.94
C CYS A 168 1.05 -2.92 19.74
N GLN A 169 0.36 -2.35 18.75
CA GLN A 169 0.98 -1.63 17.64
C GLN A 169 1.66 -0.34 18.12
N ARG A 170 0.96 0.50 18.90
CA ARG A 170 1.51 1.70 19.56
C ARG A 170 2.74 1.37 20.42
N ILE A 171 2.68 0.31 21.22
CA ILE A 171 3.82 -0.20 22.01
C ILE A 171 5.00 -0.63 21.13
N SER A 172 4.72 -1.29 19.99
CA SER A 172 5.75 -1.71 19.04
C SER A 172 6.44 -0.53 18.35
N ILE A 173 5.69 0.55 18.08
CA ILE A 173 6.20 1.84 17.60
C ILE A 173 7.12 2.48 18.67
N ALA A 174 6.66 2.63 19.92
CA ALA A 174 7.48 3.19 21.00
C ALA A 174 8.80 2.41 21.22
N ARG A 175 8.76 1.07 21.16
CA ARG A 175 9.96 0.22 21.22
C ARG A 175 10.95 0.50 20.09
N SER A 176 10.46 0.76 18.87
CA SER A 176 11.34 1.07 17.71
C SER A 176 11.96 2.47 17.82
N LEU A 177 11.26 3.43 18.41
CA LEU A 177 11.74 4.82 18.59
C LEU A 177 12.79 4.98 19.69
N VAL A 178 12.80 4.11 20.70
CA VAL A 178 13.57 4.30 21.94
C VAL A 178 15.09 4.48 21.73
N LEU A 179 15.63 4.03 20.59
CA LEU A 179 17.05 4.16 20.20
C LEU A 179 17.38 5.38 19.31
N ASP A 180 16.45 6.30 19.09
CA ASP A 180 16.64 7.48 18.24
C ASP A 180 17.07 7.09 16.79
N PRO A 181 16.29 6.23 16.11
CA PRO A 181 16.58 5.84 14.73
C PRO A 181 16.39 7.04 13.79
N SER A 182 17.06 7.03 12.63
CA SER A 182 16.71 7.92 11.51
C SER A 182 15.92 7.22 10.41
N MET A 183 15.81 5.89 10.44
CA MET A 183 14.90 5.13 9.59
C MET A 183 14.10 4.10 10.35
N ILE A 184 12.81 3.97 10.01
CA ILE A 184 11.96 2.85 10.43
C ILE A 184 11.38 2.15 9.20
N ILE A 185 11.50 0.81 9.17
CA ILE A 185 10.87 -0.06 8.17
C ILE A 185 9.58 -0.61 8.79
N CYS A 186 8.44 -0.30 8.20
CA CYS A 186 7.13 -0.75 8.66
C CYS A 186 6.65 -1.89 7.75
N ASP A 187 6.70 -3.13 8.23
CA ASP A 187 6.30 -4.35 7.49
C ASP A 187 4.82 -4.66 7.72
N GLU A 188 3.93 -4.15 6.86
CA GLU A 188 2.47 -4.25 6.96
C GLU A 188 1.89 -3.84 8.35
N PRO A 189 2.23 -2.64 8.89
CA PRO A 189 2.01 -2.25 10.28
C PRO A 189 0.54 -2.05 10.72
N VAL A 190 -0.40 -2.25 9.80
CA VAL A 190 -1.84 -2.01 10.00
C VAL A 190 -2.72 -3.17 9.52
N SER A 191 -2.13 -4.23 8.94
CA SER A 191 -2.90 -5.29 8.26
C SER A 191 -3.78 -6.14 9.18
N ALA A 192 -3.48 -6.17 10.48
CA ALA A 192 -4.23 -6.93 11.50
C ALA A 192 -5.20 -6.06 12.33
N LEU A 193 -5.44 -4.80 11.92
CA LEU A 193 -6.21 -3.82 12.67
C LEU A 193 -7.50 -3.42 11.92
N ASP A 194 -8.54 -3.05 12.66
CA ASP A 194 -9.77 -2.49 12.08
C ASP A 194 -9.53 -1.10 11.47
N VAL A 195 -10.31 -0.73 10.46
CA VAL A 195 -10.13 0.51 9.67
C VAL A 195 -10.04 1.78 10.53
N SER A 196 -10.75 1.84 11.67
CA SER A 196 -10.71 3.01 12.56
C SER A 196 -9.38 3.12 13.31
N VAL A 197 -8.82 1.98 13.74
CA VAL A 197 -7.51 1.90 14.38
C VAL A 197 -6.38 2.01 13.35
N GLN A 198 -6.55 1.52 12.11
CA GLN A 198 -5.58 1.73 11.03
C GLN A 198 -5.33 3.24 10.82
N ALA A 199 -6.39 4.04 10.66
CA ALA A 199 -6.27 5.49 10.49
C ALA A 199 -5.55 6.16 11.68
N GLN A 200 -5.87 5.78 12.91
CA GLN A 200 -5.17 6.30 14.09
C GLN A 200 -3.67 5.97 14.12
N VAL A 201 -3.28 4.79 13.63
CA VAL A 201 -1.87 4.35 13.57
C VAL A 201 -1.12 5.06 12.44
N LEU A 202 -1.77 5.35 11.30
CA LEU A 202 -1.18 6.15 10.22
C LEU A 202 -0.90 7.57 10.68
N ASN A 203 -1.90 8.27 11.23
CA ASN A 203 -1.75 9.63 11.74
C ASN A 203 -0.63 9.70 12.79
N LEU A 204 -0.58 8.73 13.72
CA LEU A 204 0.50 8.64 14.71
C LEU A 204 1.89 8.48 14.05
N LEU A 205 2.02 7.67 13.00
CA LEU A 205 3.29 7.51 12.28
C LEU A 205 3.69 8.79 11.53
N GLU A 206 2.73 9.58 11.05
CA GLU A 206 2.97 10.89 10.41
C GLU A 206 3.39 11.96 11.43
N ASP A 207 2.71 12.06 12.57
CA ASP A 207 3.09 12.92 13.70
C ASP A 207 4.52 12.60 14.18
N LEU A 208 4.84 11.32 14.33
CA LEU A 208 6.16 10.84 14.72
C LEU A 208 7.22 11.10 13.65
N LYS A 209 6.90 10.92 12.36
CA LYS A 209 7.78 11.25 11.22
C LYS A 209 8.19 12.72 11.29
N ALA A 210 7.22 13.62 11.45
CA ALA A 210 7.47 15.05 11.54
C ALA A 210 8.26 15.44 12.80
N LYS A 211 7.86 14.93 13.98
CA LYS A 211 8.46 15.30 15.27
C LYS A 211 9.89 14.78 15.48
N HIS A 212 10.19 13.56 15.03
CA HIS A 212 11.51 12.93 15.21
C HIS A 212 12.41 12.96 13.96
N GLY A 213 11.95 13.57 12.86
CA GLY A 213 12.70 13.67 11.60
C GLY A 213 12.97 12.30 10.95
N LEU A 214 12.00 11.39 11.04
CA LEU A 214 12.17 10.00 10.61
C LEU A 214 12.06 9.86 9.10
N THR A 215 12.76 8.86 8.58
CA THR A 215 12.60 8.36 7.21
C THR A 215 11.87 7.03 7.28
N LEU A 216 10.86 6.82 6.45
CA LEU A 216 10.00 5.63 6.52
C LEU A 216 10.10 4.77 5.25
N ILE A 217 10.10 3.45 5.43
CA ILE A 217 9.74 2.51 4.36
C ILE A 217 8.46 1.82 4.78
N PHE A 218 7.36 2.14 4.10
CA PHE A 218 6.03 1.68 4.47
C PHE A 218 5.59 0.55 3.53
N ILE A 219 5.77 -0.70 3.97
CA ILE A 219 5.33 -1.88 3.23
C ILE A 219 3.85 -2.15 3.52
N ALA A 220 3.03 -2.29 2.48
CA ALA A 220 1.63 -2.73 2.60
C ALA A 220 1.16 -3.48 1.35
N HIS A 221 0.08 -4.25 1.46
CA HIS A 221 -0.59 -4.85 0.31
C HIS A 221 -1.71 -3.97 -0.28
N ASP A 222 -2.23 -3.02 0.50
CA ASP A 222 -3.28 -2.09 0.07
C ASP A 222 -2.71 -0.72 -0.31
N LEU A 223 -3.04 -0.28 -1.53
CA LEU A 223 -2.68 1.03 -2.06
C LEU A 223 -3.47 2.17 -1.39
N ALA A 224 -4.69 1.95 -0.87
CA ALA A 224 -5.47 3.00 -0.22
C ALA A 224 -4.79 3.52 1.07
N VAL A 225 -4.23 2.59 1.86
CA VAL A 225 -3.39 2.89 3.03
C VAL A 225 -2.13 3.67 2.65
N VAL A 226 -1.41 3.20 1.63
CA VAL A 226 -0.12 3.78 1.22
C VAL A 226 -0.24 5.21 0.70
N LYS A 227 -1.37 5.56 0.07
CA LYS A 227 -1.60 6.87 -0.55
C LYS A 227 -1.34 8.03 0.39
N ASN A 228 -1.82 7.92 1.64
CA ASN A 228 -1.89 9.04 2.57
C ASN A 228 -0.51 9.33 3.20
N ILE A 229 0.25 8.28 3.53
CA ILE A 229 1.50 8.37 4.31
C ILE A 229 2.77 8.49 3.46
N SER A 230 2.69 8.26 2.14
CA SER A 230 3.85 8.06 1.25
C SER A 230 4.12 9.23 0.31
N ASP A 231 5.39 9.66 0.23
CA ASP A 231 5.85 10.69 -0.71
C ASP A 231 6.09 10.09 -2.11
N ARG A 232 6.76 8.93 -2.15
CA ARG A 232 6.94 8.08 -3.35
C ARG A 232 6.36 6.70 -3.11
N VAL A 233 5.88 6.06 -4.17
CA VAL A 233 5.34 4.69 -4.16
C VAL A 233 6.10 3.83 -5.15
N ALA A 234 6.48 2.64 -4.68
CA ALA A 234 7.28 1.64 -5.37
C ALA A 234 6.49 0.31 -5.46
N VAL A 235 6.01 -0.01 -6.65
CA VAL A 235 5.16 -1.19 -6.92
C VAL A 235 6.04 -2.40 -7.22
N MET A 236 5.87 -3.46 -6.43
CA MET A 236 6.56 -4.74 -6.58
C MET A 236 5.63 -5.84 -7.12
N TYR A 237 6.11 -6.59 -8.12
CA TYR A 237 5.48 -7.82 -8.56
C TYR A 237 6.49 -8.96 -8.62
N LEU A 238 6.14 -10.10 -8.00
CA LEU A 238 6.92 -11.34 -7.98
C LEU A 238 8.45 -11.11 -7.87
N GLY A 239 8.89 -10.34 -6.87
CA GLY A 239 10.30 -10.05 -6.58
C GLY A 239 10.99 -9.00 -7.46
N LYS A 240 10.25 -8.25 -8.29
CA LYS A 240 10.77 -7.22 -9.22
C LYS A 240 10.03 -5.87 -9.06
N MET A 241 10.65 -4.78 -9.49
CA MET A 241 10.02 -3.45 -9.53
C MET A 241 9.17 -3.27 -10.81
N CYS A 242 7.89 -2.98 -10.67
CA CYS A 242 6.99 -2.67 -11.81
C CYS A 242 6.93 -1.17 -12.12
N GLU A 243 6.91 -0.32 -11.09
CA GLU A 243 6.65 1.11 -11.22
C GLU A 243 7.16 1.87 -9.99
N VAL A 244 7.70 3.07 -10.18
CA VAL A 244 8.14 3.98 -9.11
C VAL A 244 7.75 5.40 -9.49
N ALA A 245 7.00 6.10 -8.63
CA ALA A 245 6.55 7.47 -8.89
C ALA A 245 6.32 8.26 -7.59
N PRO A 246 6.21 9.61 -7.63
CA PRO A 246 5.54 10.36 -6.57
C PRO A 246 4.12 9.84 -6.36
N SER A 247 3.65 9.78 -5.12
CA SER A 247 2.35 9.17 -4.76
C SER A 247 1.22 9.66 -5.67
N ASP A 248 0.91 10.95 -5.67
CA ASP A 248 -0.16 11.53 -6.49
C ASP A 248 -0.03 11.30 -8.01
N VAL A 249 1.16 11.04 -8.54
CA VAL A 249 1.34 10.69 -9.96
C VAL A 249 0.85 9.26 -10.19
N LEU A 250 1.22 8.32 -9.32
CA LEU A 250 0.85 6.91 -9.42
C LEU A 250 -0.69 6.71 -9.38
N TYR A 251 -1.38 7.36 -8.44
CA TYR A 251 -2.85 7.23 -8.32
C TYR A 251 -3.62 7.91 -9.47
N ARG A 252 -3.06 8.96 -10.09
CA ARG A 252 -3.73 9.69 -11.19
C ARG A 252 -3.39 9.13 -12.56
N GLN A 253 -2.20 8.55 -12.75
CA GLN A 253 -1.67 8.13 -14.05
C GLN A 253 -0.84 6.84 -13.96
N PRO A 254 -1.40 5.70 -13.51
CA PRO A 254 -0.68 4.43 -13.46
C PRO A 254 -0.23 4.01 -14.88
N ALA A 255 1.06 3.71 -15.01
CA ALA A 255 1.68 3.39 -16.29
C ALA A 255 1.85 1.89 -16.53
N HIS A 256 2.04 1.07 -15.48
CA HIS A 256 2.12 -0.39 -15.60
C HIS A 256 0.71 -1.00 -15.46
N PRO A 257 0.28 -1.93 -16.35
CA PRO A 257 -1.06 -2.54 -16.27
C PRO A 257 -1.37 -3.18 -14.91
N TYR A 258 -0.39 -3.84 -14.26
CA TYR A 258 -0.54 -4.34 -12.89
C TYR A 258 -0.94 -3.24 -11.88
N THR A 259 -0.29 -2.07 -11.93
CA THR A 259 -0.62 -0.92 -11.05
C THR A 259 -2.03 -0.42 -11.32
N SER A 260 -2.47 -0.36 -12.58
CA SER A 260 -3.85 0.00 -12.95
C SER A 260 -4.84 -0.93 -12.28
N VAL A 261 -4.66 -2.25 -12.38
CA VAL A 261 -5.62 -3.20 -11.78
C VAL A 261 -5.56 -3.23 -10.25
N LEU A 262 -4.39 -2.99 -9.63
CA LEU A 262 -4.30 -2.79 -8.18
C LEU A 262 -5.10 -1.56 -7.72
N LEU A 263 -5.11 -0.47 -8.51
CA LEU A 263 -5.90 0.73 -8.22
C LEU A 263 -7.40 0.52 -8.48
N GLU A 264 -7.78 -0.17 -9.55
CA GLU A 264 -9.17 -0.57 -9.85
C GLU A 264 -9.75 -1.53 -8.79
N SER A 265 -8.89 -2.20 -8.01
CA SER A 265 -9.28 -3.05 -6.89
C SER A 265 -9.61 -2.29 -5.61
N ILE A 266 -9.33 -0.97 -5.53
CA ILE A 266 -9.63 -0.15 -4.35
C ILE A 266 -11.15 0.13 -4.31
N PRO A 267 -11.84 -0.13 -3.18
CA PRO A 267 -13.26 0.20 -3.06
C PRO A 267 -13.49 1.71 -3.08
N VAL A 268 -14.39 2.17 -3.94
CA VAL A 268 -14.83 3.58 -3.96
C VAL A 268 -15.79 3.81 -2.77
N PRO A 269 -15.56 4.84 -1.92
CA PRO A 269 -16.42 5.08 -0.75
C PRO A 269 -17.86 5.54 -1.05
N ASP A 270 -18.12 5.98 -2.29
CA ASP A 270 -19.45 6.41 -2.75
C ASP A 270 -20.32 5.19 -3.11
N PRO A 271 -21.42 4.93 -2.39
CA PRO A 271 -22.29 3.77 -2.63
C PRO A 271 -23.08 3.84 -3.95
N THR A 272 -23.05 4.97 -4.67
CA THR A 272 -23.69 5.10 -5.99
C THR A 272 -22.77 4.62 -7.12
N VAL A 273 -21.47 4.43 -6.87
CA VAL A 273 -20.50 4.04 -7.90
C VAL A 273 -20.52 2.52 -8.12
N VAL A 274 -21.02 2.12 -9.29
CA VAL A 274 -20.97 0.71 -9.74
C VAL A 274 -19.53 0.34 -10.08
N VAL A 275 -18.86 -0.35 -9.15
CA VAL A 275 -17.49 -0.84 -9.34
C VAL A 275 -17.47 -1.99 -10.35
N THR A 276 -17.15 -1.68 -11.61
CA THR A 276 -16.84 -2.66 -12.65
C THR A 276 -15.52 -3.34 -12.31
N LYS A 277 -15.57 -4.48 -11.61
CA LYS A 277 -14.35 -5.20 -11.18
C LYS A 277 -13.62 -5.86 -12.35
N THR A 278 -12.62 -5.17 -12.90
CA THR A 278 -11.54 -5.80 -13.65
C THR A 278 -10.68 -6.62 -12.67
N ALA A 279 -11.08 -7.85 -12.36
CA ALA A 279 -10.24 -8.73 -11.54
C ALA A 279 -8.98 -9.14 -12.33
N ILE A 280 -7.82 -9.23 -11.67
CA ILE A 280 -6.66 -9.86 -12.30
C ILE A 280 -6.94 -11.37 -12.40
N GLU A 281 -7.21 -11.85 -13.61
CA GLU A 281 -7.46 -13.27 -13.85
C GLU A 281 -6.22 -14.12 -13.55
N GLY A 282 -6.45 -15.36 -13.09
CA GLY A 282 -5.40 -16.34 -12.79
C GLY A 282 -4.62 -16.10 -11.49
N GLU A 283 -4.06 -17.18 -10.95
CA GLU A 283 -3.22 -17.15 -9.73
C GLU A 283 -1.83 -16.54 -10.01
N PRO A 284 -1.17 -15.91 -9.01
CA PRO A 284 0.20 -15.45 -9.13
C PRO A 284 1.16 -16.59 -9.53
N PRO A 285 2.00 -16.42 -10.58
CA PRO A 285 2.96 -17.44 -10.98
C PRO A 285 3.95 -17.82 -9.88
N SER A 286 4.43 -19.07 -9.88
CA SER A 286 5.35 -19.56 -8.85
C SER A 286 6.63 -18.72 -8.75
N PRO A 287 7.01 -18.24 -7.56
CA PRO A 287 8.29 -17.55 -7.35
C PRO A 287 9.50 -18.51 -7.39
N VAL A 288 9.27 -19.82 -7.50
CA VAL A 288 10.32 -20.84 -7.72
C VAL A 288 10.65 -20.99 -9.20
N LEU A 289 9.65 -20.85 -10.07
CA LEU A 289 9.77 -20.90 -11.53
C LEU A 289 9.10 -19.66 -12.14
N PRO A 290 9.68 -18.45 -11.93
CA PRO A 290 9.07 -17.21 -12.39
C PRO A 290 9.02 -17.15 -13.93
N PRO A 291 7.99 -16.51 -14.52
CA PRO A 291 7.88 -16.42 -15.98
C PRO A 291 9.07 -15.71 -16.63
N ALA A 292 9.44 -16.17 -17.82
CA ALA A 292 10.40 -15.50 -18.68
C ALA A 292 9.88 -14.11 -19.13
N GLY A 293 10.80 -13.24 -19.54
CA GLY A 293 10.48 -11.88 -19.94
C GLY A 293 9.86 -11.07 -18.80
N CYS A 294 8.64 -10.58 -18.97
CA CYS A 294 7.89 -9.90 -17.93
C CYS A 294 7.29 -10.92 -16.95
N ARG A 295 7.60 -10.83 -15.66
CA ARG A 295 6.98 -11.70 -14.64
C ARG A 295 5.44 -11.57 -14.61
N PHE A 296 4.89 -10.42 -14.99
CA PHE A 296 3.44 -10.19 -15.12
C PHE A 296 2.83 -10.67 -16.45
N ASN A 297 3.61 -11.16 -17.44
CA ASN A 297 3.07 -11.54 -18.76
C ASN A 297 1.89 -12.54 -18.73
N PRO A 298 1.82 -13.54 -17.82
CA PRO A 298 0.71 -14.50 -17.83
C PRO A 298 -0.64 -13.91 -17.36
N ARG A 299 -0.62 -12.74 -16.70
CA ARG A 299 -1.79 -12.07 -16.10
C ARG A 299 -2.01 -10.66 -16.65
N CYS A 300 -1.30 -10.28 -17.71
CA CYS A 300 -1.35 -8.95 -18.30
C CYS A 300 -2.26 -8.94 -19.54
N PRO A 301 -3.33 -8.12 -19.59
CA PRO A 301 -4.22 -8.05 -20.75
C PRO A 301 -3.53 -7.46 -22.00
N SER A 302 -2.36 -6.81 -21.84
CA SER A 302 -1.55 -6.23 -22.91
C SER A 302 -0.25 -7.04 -23.18
N ALA A 303 -0.31 -8.38 -23.05
CA ALA A 303 0.85 -9.26 -23.19
C ALA A 303 1.15 -9.70 -24.64
N GLU A 304 2.11 -9.04 -25.30
CA GLU A 304 2.68 -9.48 -26.58
C GLU A 304 3.91 -10.41 -26.42
N ASP A 305 4.41 -11.01 -27.50
CA ASP A 305 5.55 -11.95 -27.47
C ASP A 305 6.88 -11.33 -27.02
N VAL A 306 7.04 -10.02 -27.14
CA VAL A 306 8.17 -9.28 -26.56
C VAL A 306 8.09 -9.26 -25.01
N CYS A 307 6.87 -9.33 -24.43
CA CYS A 307 6.67 -9.49 -22.99
C CYS A 307 6.95 -10.92 -22.49
N ARG A 308 6.94 -11.93 -23.37
CA ARG A 308 7.23 -13.34 -23.03
C ARG A 308 8.71 -13.68 -23.11
N ARG A 309 9.44 -13.06 -24.04
CA ARG A 309 10.86 -13.30 -24.30
C ARG A 309 11.77 -12.35 -23.52
N ASP A 310 11.61 -11.04 -23.75
CA ASP A 310 12.62 -10.06 -23.39
C ASP A 310 12.35 -9.46 -22.02
N GLU A 311 13.26 -9.65 -21.06
CA GLU A 311 13.12 -8.98 -19.76
C GLU A 311 13.13 -7.45 -20.01
N PRO A 312 12.09 -6.76 -19.51
CA PRO A 312 11.70 -4.71 -19.70
C PRO A 312 12.35 -3.45 -19.06
N GLN A 313 13.56 -3.00 -19.41
CA GLN A 313 14.31 -1.99 -18.61
C GLN A 313 13.47 -0.84 -18.00
N LEU A 314 13.60 -0.65 -16.68
CA LEU A 314 12.85 0.34 -15.90
C LEU A 314 13.23 1.75 -16.37
N ARG A 315 12.28 2.44 -17.00
CA ARG A 315 12.50 3.66 -17.78
C ARG A 315 11.58 4.80 -17.35
N GLN A 316 12.04 6.03 -17.52
CA GLN A 316 11.22 7.21 -17.24
C GLN A 316 10.07 7.37 -18.25
N VAL A 317 8.89 7.74 -17.76
CA VAL A 317 7.69 8.08 -18.56
C VAL A 317 7.03 9.39 -18.15
N GLY A 318 7.42 9.95 -17.01
CA GLY A 318 7.03 11.29 -16.55
C GLY A 318 8.05 11.85 -15.56
N GLU A 319 7.84 13.07 -15.05
CA GLU A 319 8.73 13.65 -14.03
C GLU A 319 8.70 12.81 -12.74
N GLY A 320 9.85 12.32 -12.30
CA GLY A 320 9.97 11.38 -11.17
C GLY A 320 9.29 10.01 -11.36
N HIS A 321 8.65 9.76 -12.51
CA HIS A 321 7.80 8.61 -12.76
C HIS A 321 8.47 7.64 -13.74
N PHE A 322 8.77 6.45 -13.23
CA PHE A 322 9.48 5.40 -13.92
C PHE A 322 8.63 4.13 -13.94
N VAL A 323 8.62 3.46 -15.08
CA VAL A 323 7.84 2.26 -15.31
C VAL A 323 8.67 1.18 -15.98
N ALA A 324 8.47 -0.02 -15.50
CA ALA A 324 9.13 -1.23 -15.92
C ALA A 324 8.16 -2.00 -16.83
N CYS A 325 7.87 -1.44 -18.01
CA CYS A 325 6.90 -2.00 -18.96
C CYS A 325 7.33 -1.78 -20.42
N HIS A 326 7.05 -2.76 -21.29
CA HIS A 326 7.22 -2.63 -22.75
C HIS A 326 6.15 -1.72 -23.37
N PHE A 327 4.92 -1.80 -22.86
CA PHE A 327 3.74 -1.07 -23.34
C PHE A 327 3.09 -0.25 -22.20
N PRO A 328 3.76 0.81 -21.71
CA PRO A 328 3.21 1.63 -20.63
C PRO A 328 1.93 2.36 -21.09
N ASN A 329 1.01 2.60 -20.15
CA ASN A 329 -0.33 3.17 -20.35
C ASN A 329 -1.30 2.32 -21.22
N ALA A 330 -0.89 1.16 -21.75
CA ALA A 330 -1.74 0.31 -22.58
C ALA A 330 -2.99 -0.23 -21.84
N GLY A 331 -2.98 -0.25 -20.50
CA GLY A 331 -4.14 -0.61 -19.67
C GLY A 331 -5.33 0.35 -19.79
N ARG A 332 -5.20 1.55 -20.38
CA ARG A 332 -6.30 2.53 -20.51
C ARG A 332 -7.36 2.17 -21.57
N LEU A 333 -7.44 0.92 -22.02
CA LEU A 333 -8.42 0.40 -22.99
C LEU A 333 -9.83 0.24 -22.36
N GLY A 334 -10.39 1.37 -21.92
CA GLY A 334 -11.76 1.47 -21.39
C GLY A 334 -12.27 2.91 -21.27
N ALA A 335 -11.40 3.85 -20.87
CA ALA A 335 -11.84 5.22 -20.52
C ALA A 335 -12.23 6.12 -21.71
N ASN A 336 -11.71 5.87 -22.93
CA ASN A 336 -11.82 6.81 -24.05
C ASN A 336 -12.81 6.42 -25.17
N VAL A 337 -13.53 5.29 -25.06
CA VAL A 337 -14.42 4.81 -26.14
C VAL A 337 -15.76 5.58 -26.20
N LEU A 338 -16.17 6.23 -25.10
CA LEU A 338 -17.41 7.02 -25.06
C LEU A 338 -17.30 8.43 -25.67
N ALA A 339 -16.09 8.90 -26.02
CA ALA A 339 -15.86 10.26 -26.52
C ALA A 339 -16.12 10.44 -28.03
N SER A 340 -16.46 9.39 -28.77
CA SER A 340 -16.67 9.43 -30.24
C SER A 340 -18.05 8.94 -30.72
N ALA A 341 -18.91 8.47 -29.80
CA ALA A 341 -20.22 7.89 -30.13
C ALA A 341 -21.33 8.91 -30.40
N THR A 342 -21.14 10.19 -30.06
CA THR A 342 -22.14 11.27 -30.22
C THR A 342 -21.97 12.11 -31.50
N ALA A 343 -21.15 11.65 -32.46
CA ALA A 343 -20.83 12.37 -33.70
C ALA A 343 -21.34 11.70 -34.99
N ARG A 344 -22.32 10.78 -34.91
CA ARG A 344 -22.99 10.17 -36.09
C ARG A 344 -24.51 10.01 -35.93
N MET A 345 -25.21 11.14 -35.82
CA MET A 345 -26.66 11.20 -36.09
C MET A 345 -27.05 12.48 -36.84
N GLY A 346 -26.26 12.81 -37.86
CA GLY A 346 -26.55 13.91 -38.80
C GLY A 346 -27.68 13.55 -39.76
N CYS A 347 -28.54 14.53 -40.05
CA CYS A 347 -29.79 14.44 -40.79
C CYS A 347 -29.79 13.51 -42.02
N VAL A 348 -30.74 12.57 -42.04
CA VAL A 348 -31.30 11.99 -43.27
C VAL A 348 -32.65 12.66 -43.52
N SER A 349 -32.68 13.70 -44.35
CA SER A 349 -33.90 14.45 -44.67
C SER A 349 -34.05 14.71 -46.17
N SER A 350 -34.98 13.96 -46.77
CA SER A 350 -35.82 14.33 -47.93
C SER A 350 -35.20 15.04 -49.15
N SER A 351 -35.28 14.36 -50.30
CA SER A 351 -35.21 14.95 -51.64
C SER A 351 -36.36 15.94 -51.93
N PRO A 352 -36.17 16.95 -52.81
CA PRO A 352 -37.17 18.01 -53.03
C PRO A 352 -38.17 17.74 -54.18
N SER A 353 -39.43 17.45 -53.82
CA SER A 353 -40.66 17.64 -54.63
C SER A 353 -41.89 17.51 -53.71
N CYS A 354 -43.07 18.09 -53.95
CA CYS A 354 -43.56 18.93 -55.05
C CYS A 354 -44.45 20.08 -54.47
N CYS A 355 -45.17 20.83 -55.31
CA CYS A 355 -45.83 22.09 -54.96
C CYS A 355 -47.31 22.00 -54.49
N SER A 356 -47.71 22.99 -53.68
CA SER A 356 -48.99 23.74 -53.72
C SER A 356 -50.32 23.14 -53.17
N ALA A 357 -51.26 24.08 -52.91
CA ALA A 357 -52.62 23.96 -52.36
C ALA A 357 -52.72 23.50 -50.87
N MET A 358 -53.45 24.12 -49.92
CA MET A 358 -54.65 25.00 -49.81
C MET A 358 -55.93 24.31 -49.30
N ASN A 359 -56.62 25.02 -48.41
CA ASN A 359 -58.04 24.92 -47.99
C ASN A 359 -58.53 23.79 -47.04
N THR A 360 -58.83 24.22 -45.79
CA THR A 360 -60.12 24.10 -45.06
C THR A 360 -60.93 22.79 -45.09
N TYR A 361 -61.25 22.21 -43.92
CA TYR A 361 -62.60 22.18 -43.28
C TYR A 361 -62.67 21.21 -42.07
N GLY A 362 -63.43 21.57 -41.02
CA GLY A 362 -64.22 20.63 -40.20
C GLY A 362 -63.56 19.74 -39.10
N PRO A 363 -64.05 19.76 -37.85
CA PRO A 363 -63.96 18.63 -36.87
C PRO A 363 -65.10 17.59 -37.16
N PRO A 364 -65.31 16.45 -36.43
CA PRO A 364 -64.98 16.19 -35.01
C PRO A 364 -64.66 14.71 -34.59
N LEU A 365 -64.71 14.47 -33.26
CA LEU A 365 -64.88 13.18 -32.51
C LEU A 365 -63.64 12.31 -32.23
N GLY A 366 -63.59 11.71 -31.02
CA GLY A 366 -62.97 10.38 -30.83
C GLY A 366 -61.93 10.14 -29.72
N CYS A 367 -61.85 10.89 -28.61
CA CYS A 367 -60.92 10.56 -27.51
C CYS A 367 -61.59 9.79 -26.36
N THR A 368 -61.03 8.64 -25.98
CA THR A 368 -61.37 7.87 -24.78
C THR A 368 -60.12 7.29 -24.11
N HIS A 369 -60.21 7.06 -22.79
CA HIS A 369 -59.20 6.43 -21.92
C HIS A 369 -57.91 7.24 -21.63
N CYS A 370 -58.00 8.06 -20.59
CA CYS A 370 -56.94 8.21 -19.58
C CYS A 370 -57.54 7.87 -18.21
N PRO A 371 -56.83 7.15 -17.32
CA PRO A 371 -57.05 7.19 -15.89
C PRO A 371 -56.06 8.17 -15.22
N GLU A 372 -56.56 9.18 -14.52
CA GLU A 372 -55.75 10.15 -13.76
C GLU A 372 -55.55 9.72 -12.29
N PRO A 373 -54.61 10.34 -11.53
CA PRO A 373 -54.06 9.77 -10.31
C PRO A 373 -54.93 10.00 -9.06
N TRP A 374 -54.59 9.28 -7.98
CA TRP A 374 -55.11 9.55 -6.64
C TRP A 374 -53.98 9.95 -5.68
N SER A 375 -54.08 11.16 -5.14
CA SER A 375 -53.28 11.66 -4.02
C SER A 375 -54.19 12.37 -3.03
N VAL A 376 -54.27 11.89 -1.78
CA VAL A 376 -54.61 12.72 -0.62
C VAL A 376 -53.84 12.20 0.60
N SER A 377 -53.50 13.12 1.50
CA SER A 377 -53.04 12.88 2.87
C SER A 377 -54.24 12.42 3.78
N ASN A 378 -54.19 12.27 5.11
CA ASN A 378 -53.35 12.93 6.12
C ASN A 378 -53.45 12.29 7.53
N THR A 379 -52.53 12.68 8.43
CA THR A 379 -52.67 12.81 9.91
C THR A 379 -53.03 11.64 10.85
N LEU A 380 -52.17 11.48 11.89
CA LEU A 380 -52.45 11.09 13.31
C LEU A 380 -52.89 9.62 13.58
N SER A 381 -52.64 8.99 14.74
CA SER A 381 -52.19 9.42 16.08
C SER A 381 -51.27 8.38 16.78
N ASN A 382 -50.50 8.81 17.80
CA ASN A 382 -49.96 7.93 18.87
C ASN A 382 -51.06 7.65 19.94
N PRO A 383 -51.00 6.53 20.72
CA PRO A 383 -50.35 6.59 22.04
C PRO A 383 -49.69 5.27 22.54
N SER A 384 -49.25 5.29 23.81
CA SER A 384 -48.75 4.18 24.65
C SER A 384 -49.88 3.20 25.09
N GLU A 385 -49.71 2.13 25.90
CA GLU A 385 -48.68 1.71 26.88
C GLU A 385 -48.86 0.22 27.31
N ALA A 386 -47.93 -0.33 28.11
CA ALA A 386 -48.09 -1.53 28.99
C ALA A 386 -48.27 -2.94 28.32
N GLN A 387 -47.93 -4.11 28.93
CA GLN A 387 -47.15 -4.45 30.15
C GLN A 387 -46.64 -5.93 30.16
N ASN A 388 -45.48 -6.15 30.81
CA ASN A 388 -44.98 -7.31 31.60
C ASN A 388 -45.40 -8.79 31.35
N ALA A 389 -44.40 -9.67 31.15
CA ALA A 389 -44.05 -10.90 31.94
C ALA A 389 -42.98 -11.73 31.18
N ALA A 390 -41.79 -12.08 31.70
CA ALA A 390 -41.46 -13.16 32.67
C ALA A 390 -41.88 -14.57 32.16
N VAL A 391 -41.05 -15.62 32.16
CA VAL A 391 -40.16 -16.18 33.21
C VAL A 391 -39.00 -17.01 32.60
N ALA A 392 -37.89 -17.20 33.34
CA ALA A 392 -36.74 -18.07 32.98
C ALA A 392 -36.80 -19.46 33.69
N PRO A 393 -35.93 -20.43 33.36
CA PRO A 393 -34.54 -20.39 33.83
C PRO A 393 -33.47 -20.52 32.74
#